data_AF-A0A6G2DMV8-F1
#
_entry.id   AF-A0A6G2DMV8-F1
#
_cell.length_a   1.000
_cell.length_b   1.000
_cell.length_c   1.000
_cell.angle_alpha   90.00
_cell.angle_beta   90.00
_cell.angle_gamma   90.00
#
_symmetry.space_group_name_H-M   'P 1'
#
loop_
_entity.id
_entity.type
_entity.pdbx_description
1 polymer ?
#
loop_
_entity_poly.entity_id
_entity_poly.type
_entity_poly.pdbx_seq_one_letter_code
_entity_poly.pdbx_strand_id
1 'polypeptide(L)'
;MRSNSEIIDIIVLEKDKQDLSLSELARRVGLAKSAMSRYLNKTRQFPLNRAQDFANVLGISVEYLLGVENSSPSTSTVEKIMLIADQLTPPRQEKALTYLKKQLLEQKNE
;
A
#
# COMPACT_ATOMS: atom_id res chain seq x y z
N MET A 1 -2.58 -13.30 -2.98
CA MET A 1 -1.28 -13.14 -3.65
C MET A 1 -1.51 -13.01 -5.14
N ARG A 2 -0.97 -11.95 -5.75
CA ARG A 2 -1.02 -11.67 -7.18
C ARG A 2 -0.22 -12.71 -7.97
N SER A 3 -0.63 -12.91 -9.21
CA SER A 3 0.14 -13.63 -10.22
C SER A 3 1.41 -12.85 -10.62
N ASN A 4 2.35 -13.54 -11.26
CA ASN A 4 3.58 -12.92 -11.75
C ASN A 4 3.30 -11.76 -12.73
N SER A 5 2.30 -11.92 -13.60
CA SER A 5 1.88 -10.87 -14.54
C SER A 5 1.37 -9.64 -13.79
N GLU A 6 0.47 -9.82 -12.82
CA GLU A 6 -0.08 -8.71 -12.05
C GLU A 6 0.98 -7.99 -11.22
N ILE A 7 1.97 -8.71 -10.67
CA ILE A 7 3.13 -8.10 -10.00
C ILE A 7 3.89 -7.19 -10.97
N ILE A 8 4.14 -7.68 -12.20
CA ILE A 8 4.83 -6.89 -13.24
C ILE A 8 4.00 -5.67 -13.63
N ASP A 9 2.68 -5.82 -13.79
CA ASP A 9 1.77 -4.73 -14.14
C ASP A 9 1.78 -3.62 -13.06
N ILE A 10 1.87 -3.99 -11.78
CA ILE A 10 1.99 -3.04 -10.66
C ILE A 10 3.36 -2.35 -10.66
N ILE A 11 4.44 -3.07 -10.96
CA ILE A 11 5.77 -2.46 -11.10
C ILE A 11 5.75 -1.40 -12.21
N VAL A 12 5.14 -1.71 -13.37
CA VAL A 12 5.03 -0.77 -14.48
C VAL A 12 4.20 0.45 -14.08
N LEU A 13 3.04 0.23 -13.45
CA LEU A 13 2.16 1.30 -12.97
C LEU A 13 2.89 2.26 -12.02
N GLU A 14 3.54 1.75 -10.97
CA GLU A 14 4.23 2.59 -9.99
C GLU A 14 5.48 3.27 -10.56
N LYS A 15 6.18 2.60 -11.48
CA LYS A 15 7.29 3.20 -12.25
C LYS A 15 6.80 4.38 -13.09
N ASP A 16 5.65 4.23 -13.77
CA ASP A 16 5.06 5.28 -14.62
C ASP A 16 4.55 6.47 -13.79
N LYS A 17 3.91 6.22 -12.63
CA LYS A 17 3.48 7.30 -11.71
C LYS A 17 4.61 8.21 -11.23
N GLN A 18 5.84 7.69 -11.21
CA GLN A 18 7.04 8.40 -10.79
C GLN A 18 7.90 8.88 -11.97
N ASP A 19 7.40 8.76 -13.20
CA ASP A 19 8.13 9.08 -14.44
C ASP A 19 9.51 8.42 -14.53
N LEU A 20 9.67 7.25 -13.92
CA LEU A 20 10.95 6.54 -13.91
C LEU A 20 11.17 5.85 -15.25
N SER A 21 12.33 6.10 -15.86
CA SER A 21 12.74 5.33 -17.03
C SER A 21 13.10 3.89 -16.66
N LEU A 22 13.04 2.98 -17.64
CA LEU A 22 13.50 1.60 -17.48
C LEU A 22 14.95 1.52 -16.95
N SER A 23 15.83 2.38 -17.47
CA SER A 23 17.25 2.43 -17.08
C SER A 23 17.40 2.90 -15.63
N GLU A 24 16.58 3.86 -15.20
CA GLU A 24 16.62 4.41 -13.85
C GLU A 24 16.14 3.37 -12.82
N LEU A 25 15.02 2.71 -13.09
CA LEU A 25 14.53 1.62 -12.22
C LEU A 25 15.57 0.50 -12.11
N ALA A 26 16.18 0.10 -13.24
CA ALA A 26 17.23 -0.91 -13.25
C ALA A 26 18.43 -0.51 -12.39
N ARG A 27 18.89 0.74 -12.50
CA ARG A 27 20.00 1.27 -11.70
C ARG A 27 19.69 1.26 -10.21
N ARG A 28 18.51 1.75 -9.82
CA ARG A 28 18.09 1.83 -8.41
C ARG A 28 17.94 0.46 -7.74
N VAL A 29 17.41 -0.53 -8.48
CA VAL A 29 17.25 -1.92 -7.98
C VAL A 29 18.57 -2.72 -8.05
N GLY A 30 19.60 -2.21 -8.75
CA GLY A 30 20.85 -2.93 -8.96
C GLY A 30 20.71 -4.10 -9.95
N LEU A 31 19.96 -3.90 -11.03
CA LEU A 31 19.78 -4.88 -12.11
C LEU A 31 20.35 -4.37 -13.43
N ALA A 32 20.81 -5.30 -14.27
CA ALA A 32 21.08 -4.99 -15.66
C ALA A 32 19.79 -4.55 -16.37
N LYS A 33 19.88 -3.52 -17.23
CA LYS A 33 18.75 -3.01 -18.02
C LYS A 33 18.07 -4.11 -18.84
N SER A 34 18.84 -5.06 -19.38
CA SER A 34 18.33 -6.22 -20.12
C SER A 34 17.53 -7.19 -19.25
N ALA A 35 17.92 -7.38 -17.98
CA ALA A 35 17.13 -8.18 -17.04
C ALA A 35 15.81 -7.49 -16.70
N MET A 36 15.86 -6.18 -16.38
CA MET A 36 14.67 -5.38 -16.12
C MET A 36 13.69 -5.41 -17.31
N SER A 37 14.20 -5.22 -18.53
CA SER A 37 13.40 -5.27 -19.75
C SER A 37 12.67 -6.60 -19.91
N ARG A 38 13.36 -7.73 -19.67
CA ARG A 38 12.76 -9.07 -19.76
C ARG A 38 11.69 -9.34 -18.71
N TYR A 39 11.77 -8.70 -17.55
CA TYR A 39 10.71 -8.76 -16.55
C TYR A 39 9.51 -7.91 -16.99
N LEU A 40 9.71 -6.63 -17.33
CA LEU A 40 8.59 -5.73 -17.64
C LEU A 40 7.83 -6.11 -18.92
N ASN A 41 8.49 -6.79 -19.87
CA ASN A 41 7.82 -7.33 -21.06
C ASN A 41 7.30 -8.76 -20.89
N LYS A 42 7.38 -9.33 -19.67
CA LYS A 42 6.89 -10.67 -19.30
C LYS A 42 7.55 -11.83 -20.06
N THR A 43 8.68 -11.61 -20.74
CA THR A 43 9.45 -12.68 -21.41
C THR A 43 10.27 -13.52 -20.44
N ARG A 44 10.45 -13.02 -19.21
CA ARG A 44 11.04 -13.75 -18.09
C ARG A 44 10.20 -13.54 -16.84
N GLN A 45 9.95 -14.60 -16.09
CA GLN A 45 9.24 -14.49 -14.82
C GLN A 45 9.97 -13.56 -13.85
N PHE A 46 9.19 -12.71 -13.18
CA PHE A 46 9.68 -11.84 -12.12
C PHE A 46 10.14 -12.69 -10.92
N PRO A 47 11.37 -12.48 -10.40
CA PRO A 47 11.90 -13.22 -9.27
C PRO A 47 11.34 -12.70 -7.94
N LEU A 48 10.48 -13.49 -7.27
CA LEU A 48 9.82 -13.09 -6.02
C LEU A 48 10.79 -12.71 -4.89
N ASN A 49 11.98 -13.31 -4.82
CA ASN A 49 13.00 -12.95 -3.84
C ASN A 49 13.56 -11.52 -4.03
N ARG A 50 13.23 -10.85 -5.14
CA ARG A 50 13.57 -9.44 -5.41
C ARG A 50 12.40 -8.49 -5.14
N ALA A 51 11.24 -8.99 -4.72
CA ALA A 51 10.05 -8.16 -4.49
C ALA A 51 10.32 -7.00 -3.52
N GLN A 52 11.07 -7.25 -2.44
CA GLN A 52 11.42 -6.21 -1.47
C GLN A 52 12.27 -5.09 -2.08
N ASP A 53 13.24 -5.43 -2.94
CA ASP A 53 14.11 -4.42 -3.58
C ASP A 53 13.30 -3.47 -4.47
N PHE A 54 12.36 -4.03 -5.24
CA PHE A 54 11.45 -3.24 -6.08
C PHE A 54 10.51 -2.38 -5.23
N ALA A 55 9.93 -2.95 -4.17
CA ALA A 55 9.03 -2.25 -3.26
C ALA A 55 9.73 -1.03 -2.61
N ASN A 56 10.96 -1.21 -2.12
CA ASN A 56 11.76 -0.14 -1.54
C ASN A 56 12.05 0.98 -2.54
N VAL A 57 12.43 0.65 -3.78
CA VAL A 57 12.74 1.64 -4.82
C VAL A 57 11.51 2.40 -5.28
N LEU A 58 10.34 1.73 -5.31
CA LEU A 58 9.07 2.31 -5.71
C LEU A 58 8.32 2.98 -4.55
N GLY A 59 8.80 2.88 -3.31
CA GLY A 59 8.14 3.49 -2.15
C GLY A 59 6.79 2.86 -1.79
N ILE A 60 6.60 1.57 -2.11
CA ILE A 60 5.39 0.80 -1.78
C ILE A 60 5.73 -0.33 -0.81
N SER A 61 4.72 -0.92 -0.16
CA SER A 61 4.93 -2.14 0.63
C SER A 61 5.11 -3.36 -0.27
N VAL A 62 5.85 -4.36 0.21
CA VAL A 62 6.03 -5.63 -0.52
C VAL A 62 4.72 -6.42 -0.54
N GLU A 63 3.89 -6.23 0.48
CA GLU A 63 2.54 -6.79 0.61
C GLU A 63 1.61 -6.20 -0.46
N TYR A 64 1.64 -4.88 -0.64
CA TYR A 64 0.96 -4.21 -1.73
C TYR A 64 1.45 -4.81 -3.03
N LEU A 65 2.74 -4.81 -3.34
CA LEU A 65 3.30 -5.34 -4.59
C LEU A 65 2.85 -6.78 -4.89
N LEU A 66 2.96 -7.68 -3.92
CA LEU A 66 2.63 -9.10 -4.04
C LEU A 66 1.12 -9.38 -3.94
N GLY A 67 0.28 -8.39 -3.65
CA GLY A 67 -1.14 -8.59 -3.35
C GLY A 67 -1.35 -9.61 -2.23
N VAL A 68 -0.48 -9.54 -1.24
CA VAL A 68 -0.60 -10.23 0.05
C VAL A 68 -0.78 -9.22 1.16
N GLU A 69 -1.23 -8.00 0.84
CA GLU A 69 -1.93 -7.18 1.81
C GLU A 69 -2.84 -8.12 2.55
N ASN A 70 -2.53 -8.33 3.83
CA ASN A 70 -3.46 -8.99 4.69
C ASN A 70 -4.73 -8.19 4.49
N SER A 71 -5.72 -8.79 3.86
CA SER A 71 -7.09 -8.50 4.21
C SER A 71 -7.26 -8.88 5.67
N SER A 72 -6.66 -8.10 6.56
CA SER A 72 -7.49 -7.38 7.46
C SER A 72 -8.21 -6.32 6.62
N PRO A 73 -9.49 -6.53 6.26
CA PRO A 73 -10.39 -5.43 5.94
C PRO A 73 -10.78 -4.68 7.23
N SER A 74 -9.87 -4.57 8.20
CA SER A 74 -10.11 -3.86 9.45
C SER A 74 -8.98 -2.87 9.65
N THR A 75 -9.06 -1.74 8.93
CA THR A 75 -8.95 -0.48 9.66
C THR A 75 -9.83 -0.69 10.90
N SER A 76 -9.22 -0.86 12.07
CA SER A 76 -9.97 -1.17 13.27
C SER A 76 -11.11 -0.15 13.40
N THR A 77 -12.23 -0.49 14.02
CA THR A 77 -13.32 0.50 14.21
C THR A 77 -12.77 1.80 14.79
N VAL A 78 -11.74 1.69 15.64
CA VAL A 78 -10.95 2.80 16.17
C VAL A 78 -10.25 3.61 15.07
N GLU A 79 -9.49 2.97 14.18
CA GLU A 79 -8.84 3.69 13.06
C GLU A 79 -9.84 4.34 12.10
N LYS A 80 -10.99 3.71 11.82
CA LYS A 80 -12.04 4.32 10.99
C LYS A 80 -12.62 5.56 11.65
N ILE A 81 -12.84 5.50 12.97
CA ILE A 81 -13.28 6.64 13.78
C ILE A 81 -12.23 7.76 13.71
N MET A 82 -10.94 7.44 13.84
CA MET A 82 -9.86 8.44 13.77
C MET A 82 -9.81 9.15 12.41
N LEU A 83 -9.87 8.39 11.30
CA LEU A 83 -9.84 8.96 9.94
C LEU A 83 -11.05 9.87 9.66
N ILE A 84 -12.24 9.53 10.17
CA ILE A 84 -13.44 10.36 10.02
C ILE A 84 -13.34 11.59 10.93
N ALA A 85 -12.88 11.42 12.17
CA ALA A 85 -12.77 12.52 13.14
C ALA A 85 -11.82 13.61 12.65
N ASP A 86 -10.71 13.25 12.00
CA ASP A 86 -9.74 14.21 11.46
C ASP A 86 -10.32 15.12 10.36
N GLN A 87 -11.31 14.63 9.62
CA GLN A 87 -11.98 15.39 8.55
C GLN A 87 -13.11 16.30 9.04
N LEU A 88 -13.53 16.18 10.31
CA LEU A 88 -14.59 17.01 10.89
C LEU A 88 -14.05 18.38 11.31
N THR A 89 -14.90 19.41 11.21
CA THR A 89 -14.59 20.71 11.80
C THR A 89 -14.52 20.63 13.33
N PRO A 90 -13.79 21.53 14.02
CA PRO A 90 -13.63 21.46 15.48
C PRO A 90 -14.95 21.38 16.26
N PRO A 91 -16.01 22.16 15.94
CA PRO A 91 -17.30 22.03 16.63
C PRO A 91 -17.99 20.67 16.42
N ARG A 92 -17.70 19.97 15.31
CA ARG A 92 -18.23 18.63 15.03
C ARG A 92 -17.41 17.54 15.69
N GLN A 93 -16.10 17.73 15.83
CA GLN A 93 -15.23 16.85 16.61
C GLN A 93 -15.64 16.80 18.08
N GLU A 94 -15.96 17.95 18.70
CA GLU A 94 -16.46 18.01 20.08
C GLU A 94 -17.78 17.24 20.28
N LYS A 95 -18.69 17.34 19.30
CA LYS A 95 -19.95 16.57 19.31
C LYS A 95 -19.70 15.07 19.20
N ALA A 96 -18.79 14.65 18.30
CA ALA A 96 -18.41 13.24 18.16
C ALA A 96 -17.80 12.70 19.46
N LEU A 97 -16.88 13.45 20.08
CA LEU A 97 -16.27 13.09 21.37
C LEU A 97 -17.33 12.95 22.48
N THR A 98 -18.30 13.86 22.52
CA THR A 98 -19.41 13.80 23.50
C THR A 98 -20.23 12.52 23.35
N TYR A 99 -20.55 12.13 22.11
CA TYR A 99 -21.27 10.88 21.84
C TYR A 99 -20.46 9.64 22.26
N LEU A 100 -19.17 9.59 21.91
CA LEU A 100 -18.30 8.47 22.28
C LEU A 100 -18.16 8.33 23.81
N LYS A 101 -18.06 9.45 24.54
CA LYS A 101 -18.06 9.44 26.02
C LYS A 101 -19.35 8.87 26.60
N LYS A 102 -20.50 9.18 25.98
CA LYS A 102 -21.80 8.64 26.41
C LYS A 102 -21.87 7.12 26.22
N GLN A 103 -21.44 6.61 25.06
CA GLN A 103 -21.39 5.15 24.80
C GLN A 103 -20.48 4.42 25.80
N LEU A 104 -19.32 5.01 26.13
CA LEU A 104 -18.43 4.45 27.15
C LEU A 104 -19.07 4.40 28.55
N LEU A 105 -19.90 5.39 28.89
CA LEU A 105 -20.62 5.40 30.15
C LEU A 105 -21.72 4.33 30.18
N GLU A 106 -22.47 4.17 29.08
CA GLU A 106 -23.51 3.14 28.93
C GLU A 106 -22.91 1.74 29.10
N GLN A 107 -21.79 1.44 28.44
CA GLN A 107 -21.09 0.16 28.56
C GLN A 107 -20.66 -0.18 29.99
N LYS A 108 -20.30 0.82 30.80
CA LYS A 108 -19.90 0.59 32.21
C LYS A 108 -21.07 0.24 33.12
N ASN A 109 -22.30 0.47 32.67
CA ASN A 109 -23.52 0.20 33.39
C ASN A 109 -24.28 -1.03 32.84
N GLU A 110 -23.70 -1.76 31.88
CA GLU A 110 -24.12 -3.09 31.42
C GLU A 110 -23.55 -4.20 32.31
#